data_AF-A0A8I1V270-F1
#
_entry.id   AF-A0A8I1V270-F1
#
_cell.length_a   1.000
_cell.length_b   1.000
_cell.length_c   1.000
_cell.angle_alpha   90.00
_cell.angle_beta   90.00
_cell.angle_gamma   90.00
#
_symmetry.space_group_name_H-M   'P 1'
#
loop_
_entity.id
_entity.type
_entity.pdbx_description
1 polymer ?
#
loop_
_entity_poly.entity_id
_entity_poly.type
_entity_poly.pdbx_seq_one_letter_code
_entity_poly.pdbx_strand_id
1 'polypeptide(L)'
;MTMHGRPVRRMEGVSQTVAVDEPAAIAPTTVVGFQPAPLLGGSGGHQLLGAAAGDAPSRRDVLRRSTGDPQAPASPSPGVLRRVMLDAEAEEDVFDAAEGKRDAEVQNLSLDRLVSGKDHSALEKFVGARQAKGPQARPMAELRATRKIADNRVRKSVRSSVDSARAQEVVTGGGDRTGLEQMLGKKAERGPDFDTTQHLKDERRKRRAEARESYDTDLAKRNRAAGLEIQQAKQSVESKSKSMATVLKHGRAAMGTPDESFEMSQFVAALDAKNWKEALAALGHVESASTAALTNAQAKLAGRESDIAAVDTYPDYHRPTDLAERRKALDTAMANQEWPTIARQVTDFLAVVDLARGYASRLAKVEAETANLTNPERKNFMTETIAEHKKQGWVKIRDTAESSSKPALAFLETRLEEYQDKDLKEQASKEKASEAAAAATKDALAKKDAARKLRKERLDKGLLAGNETVIAEKKVSELTGPGEKEGVQATLDAIKAGTVAVLTHNNGKRWAYPHNNRDGDLPGSRGSGGYLEYYVEKDPASTTYHGDRRIVVHQATGRKYYTWTHYGENGSPPFVLITE
;
A
#
# COMPACT_ATOMS: atom_id res chain seq x y z
N MET A 1 -26.26 72.74 5.24
CA MET A 1 -25.95 73.58 6.41
C MET A 1 -25.76 72.65 7.58
N THR A 2 -24.49 72.29 7.83
CA THR A 2 -23.68 72.64 9.03
C THR A 2 -24.07 71.84 10.28
N MET A 3 -23.20 71.26 11.10
CA MET A 3 -21.78 70.83 11.12
C MET A 3 -21.48 70.55 12.62
N HIS A 4 -20.49 69.69 12.90
CA HIS A 4 -19.77 69.51 14.18
C HIS A 4 -20.40 68.57 15.23
N GLY A 5 -19.68 67.71 15.96
CA GLY A 5 -18.23 67.51 16.08
C GLY A 5 -17.90 66.39 17.10
N ARG A 6 -16.74 65.75 16.87
CA ARG A 6 -15.97 64.71 17.61
C ARG A 6 -15.71 65.02 19.12
N PRO A 7 -15.13 64.14 20.00
CA PRO A 7 -13.99 63.21 19.73
C PRO A 7 -13.90 61.85 20.48
N VAL A 8 -13.32 60.81 19.86
CA VAL A 8 -11.95 60.21 20.03
C VAL A 8 -11.65 59.53 21.38
N ARG A 9 -11.49 58.20 21.36
CA ARG A 9 -10.43 57.47 22.08
C ARG A 9 -9.94 56.29 21.24
N ARG A 10 -8.66 56.34 20.87
CA ARG A 10 -7.89 55.32 20.13
C ARG A 10 -7.06 54.57 21.18
N MET A 11 -7.22 53.26 21.31
CA MET A 11 -6.25 52.41 22.01
C MET A 11 -5.39 51.73 20.95
N GLU A 12 -4.10 52.00 21.01
CA GLU A 12 -3.06 51.36 20.20
C GLU A 12 -2.75 49.99 20.81
N GLY A 13 -3.11 48.93 20.10
CA GLY A 13 -2.64 47.57 20.37
C GLY A 13 -1.35 47.32 19.60
N VAL A 14 -0.27 47.13 20.35
CA VAL A 14 1.06 46.76 19.84
C VAL A 14 1.03 45.29 19.44
N SER A 15 1.12 45.00 18.14
CA SER A 15 1.43 43.64 17.64
C SER A 15 2.93 43.52 17.41
N GLN A 16 3.62 42.80 18.28
CA GLN A 16 4.96 42.28 18.03
C GLN A 16 4.86 41.02 17.15
N THR A 17 5.20 41.15 15.88
CA THR A 17 5.52 40.00 15.01
C THR A 17 6.99 39.66 15.18
N VAL A 18 7.25 38.50 15.81
CA VAL A 18 8.57 37.86 15.86
C VAL A 18 8.82 37.22 14.49
N ALA A 19 9.85 37.69 13.80
CA ALA A 19 10.38 37.05 12.61
C ALA A 19 11.06 35.73 13.01
N VAL A 20 10.63 34.63 12.41
CA VAL A 20 11.31 33.34 12.47
C VAL A 20 12.02 33.17 11.13
N ASP A 21 13.35 33.06 11.18
CA ASP A 21 14.21 32.79 10.03
C ASP A 21 13.85 31.45 9.38
N GLU A 22 13.49 31.49 8.10
CA GLU A 22 13.35 30.32 7.23
C GLU A 22 14.74 29.83 6.76
N PRO A 23 15.08 28.54 6.89
CA PRO A 23 16.28 28.00 6.27
C PRO A 23 16.11 27.77 4.76
N ALA A 24 17.17 28.11 4.04
CA ALA A 24 17.30 28.13 2.59
C ALA A 24 16.84 26.83 1.88
N ALA A 25 16.10 27.03 0.79
CA ALA A 25 15.67 26.01 -0.15
C ALA A 25 16.87 25.36 -0.88
N ILE A 26 16.96 24.04 -0.78
CA ILE A 26 17.83 23.20 -1.61
C ILE A 26 17.05 22.89 -2.90
N ALA A 27 17.61 23.26 -4.05
CA ALA A 27 17.05 22.99 -5.36
C ALA A 27 17.04 21.48 -5.67
N PRO A 28 15.92 20.88 -6.12
CA PRO A 28 15.94 19.53 -6.64
C PRO A 28 16.43 19.50 -8.09
N THR A 29 17.38 18.60 -8.30
CA THR A 29 18.00 18.23 -9.57
C THR A 29 16.97 17.71 -10.58
N THR A 30 17.06 18.20 -11.81
CA THR A 30 16.33 17.77 -13.00
C THR A 30 16.50 16.26 -13.24
N VAL A 31 15.42 15.49 -13.13
CA VAL A 31 15.36 14.10 -13.60
C VAL A 31 14.68 14.06 -14.96
N VAL A 32 15.41 13.50 -15.93
CA VAL A 32 15.00 13.28 -17.32
C VAL A 32 13.84 12.28 -17.37
N GLY A 33 12.80 12.62 -18.14
CA GLY A 33 11.56 11.87 -18.25
C GLY A 33 11.71 10.51 -18.92
N PHE A 34 11.01 9.52 -18.37
CA PHE A 34 10.66 8.27 -19.03
C PHE A 34 9.14 8.25 -19.26
N GLN A 35 8.74 8.06 -20.51
CA GLN A 35 7.35 7.88 -20.94
C GLN A 35 6.82 6.51 -20.46
N PRO A 36 5.59 6.42 -19.93
CA PRO A 36 4.91 5.14 -19.78
C PRO A 36 4.24 4.72 -21.10
N ALA A 37 4.51 3.48 -21.51
CA ALA A 37 3.80 2.78 -22.57
C ALA A 37 2.35 2.43 -22.14
N PRO A 38 1.41 2.29 -23.08
CA PRO A 38 0.00 2.03 -22.76
C PRO A 38 -0.23 0.57 -22.31
N LEU A 39 -0.92 0.41 -21.18
CA LEU A 39 -1.44 -0.88 -20.73
C LEU A 39 -2.70 -1.24 -21.51
N LEU A 40 -2.60 -2.33 -22.28
CA LEU A 40 -3.71 -3.01 -22.96
C LEU A 40 -4.68 -3.60 -21.94
N GLY A 41 -5.96 -3.26 -22.07
CA GLY A 41 -7.05 -3.88 -21.33
C GLY A 41 -7.36 -5.28 -21.86
N GLY A 42 -7.41 -6.26 -20.96
CA GLY A 42 -7.94 -7.59 -21.22
C GLY A 42 -9.41 -7.66 -20.80
N SER A 43 -10.32 -7.78 -21.78
CA SER A 43 -11.73 -8.10 -21.60
C SER A 43 -11.93 -9.61 -21.72
N GLY A 44 -12.25 -10.29 -20.62
CA GLY A 44 -12.73 -11.67 -20.61
C GLY A 44 -14.26 -11.69 -20.56
N GLY A 45 -14.91 -11.73 -21.73
CA GLY A 45 -16.35 -11.97 -21.84
C GLY A 45 -16.63 -13.46 -22.02
N HIS A 46 -17.30 -14.09 -21.06
CA HIS A 46 -17.91 -15.40 -21.22
C HIS A 46 -19.39 -15.24 -21.57
N GLN A 47 -19.76 -15.65 -22.79
CA GLN A 47 -21.14 -15.93 -23.19
C GLN A 47 -21.50 -17.36 -22.75
N LEU A 48 -22.67 -17.52 -22.12
CA LEU A 48 -23.40 -18.79 -22.09
C LEU A 48 -24.88 -18.52 -22.41
N LEU A 49 -25.30 -19.10 -23.53
CA LEU A 49 -26.68 -19.28 -23.97
C LEU A 49 -27.34 -20.40 -23.16
N GLY A 50 -28.62 -20.26 -22.83
CA GLY A 50 -29.44 -21.34 -22.28
C GLY A 50 -30.86 -20.89 -21.93
N ALA A 51 -31.77 -21.02 -22.89
CA ALA A 51 -33.21 -20.81 -22.73
C ALA A 51 -33.90 -22.03 -22.07
N ALA A 52 -34.94 -21.80 -21.27
CA ALA A 52 -36.09 -22.69 -21.13
C ALA A 52 -37.25 -22.00 -20.37
N ALA A 53 -38.46 -22.32 -20.80
CA ALA A 53 -39.75 -21.78 -20.39
C ALA A 53 -40.23 -22.27 -19.01
N GLY A 54 -41.25 -21.60 -18.44
CA GLY A 54 -41.96 -22.10 -17.26
C GLY A 54 -42.97 -21.14 -16.66
N ASP A 55 -44.19 -21.19 -17.18
CA ASP A 55 -45.51 -21.03 -16.56
C ASP A 55 -45.78 -20.11 -15.34
N ALA A 56 -46.81 -19.30 -15.52
CA ALA A 56 -47.60 -18.64 -14.48
C ALA A 56 -48.34 -19.64 -13.57
N PRO A 57 -48.85 -19.18 -12.42
CA PRO A 57 -50.30 -18.99 -12.40
C PRO A 57 -50.81 -17.76 -11.63
N SER A 58 -51.93 -17.26 -12.15
CA SER A 58 -52.90 -16.39 -11.48
C SER A 58 -53.53 -17.04 -10.25
N ARG A 59 -53.95 -16.24 -9.24
CA ARG A 59 -55.34 -16.26 -8.72
C ARG A 59 -55.61 -15.25 -7.57
N ARG A 60 -56.68 -14.47 -7.79
CA ARG A 60 -57.84 -14.15 -6.92
C ARG A 60 -57.70 -13.31 -5.63
N ASP A 61 -58.33 -12.14 -5.71
CA ASP A 61 -59.57 -11.72 -5.00
C ASP A 61 -59.80 -12.19 -3.56
N VAL A 62 -59.85 -11.22 -2.62
CA VAL A 62 -60.80 -11.21 -1.49
C VAL A 62 -61.25 -9.77 -1.18
N LEU A 63 -62.59 -9.61 -1.10
CA LEU A 63 -63.36 -8.43 -0.69
C LEU A 63 -63.24 -8.06 0.81
N ARG A 64 -63.40 -6.77 1.14
CA ARG A 64 -64.41 -6.17 2.08
C ARG A 64 -64.06 -4.67 2.31
N ARG A 65 -64.87 -3.68 1.91
CA ARG A 65 -66.16 -3.12 2.41
C ARG A 65 -66.08 -2.31 3.72
N SER A 66 -66.86 -1.20 3.70
CA SER A 66 -67.45 -0.39 4.80
C SER A 66 -66.58 0.78 5.31
N THR A 67 -66.99 2.06 5.43
CA THR A 67 -68.28 2.83 5.46
C THR A 67 -67.93 4.34 5.35
N GLY A 68 -68.58 5.21 4.55
CA GLY A 68 -69.75 6.07 4.89
C GLY A 68 -69.40 7.27 5.80
N ASP A 69 -69.15 8.50 5.29
CA ASP A 69 -70.05 9.69 5.09
C ASP A 69 -69.76 10.82 6.12
N PRO A 70 -70.17 12.12 5.97
CA PRO A 70 -70.47 12.98 4.80
C PRO A 70 -69.90 14.44 4.85
N GLN A 71 -70.05 15.17 3.72
CA GLN A 71 -70.22 16.65 3.47
C GLN A 71 -69.89 17.68 4.59
N ALA A 72 -69.12 18.78 4.45
CA ALA A 72 -69.06 19.96 3.54
C ALA A 72 -68.64 21.18 4.44
N PRO A 73 -68.32 22.43 3.99
CA PRO A 73 -68.49 23.05 2.68
C PRO A 73 -67.23 23.80 2.14
N ALA A 74 -67.47 24.52 1.05
CA ALA A 74 -66.56 25.01 0.02
C ALA A 74 -65.72 26.28 0.30
N SER A 75 -64.70 26.43 -0.56
CA SER A 75 -64.07 27.65 -1.12
C SER A 75 -62.91 28.33 -0.37
N PRO A 76 -61.98 29.05 -1.06
CA PRO A 76 -61.70 29.12 -2.50
C PRO A 76 -60.24 28.75 -2.89
N SER A 77 -60.05 28.48 -4.18
CA SER A 77 -58.82 28.12 -4.87
C SER A 77 -57.67 29.15 -4.77
N PRO A 78 -56.41 28.69 -4.67
CA PRO A 78 -55.27 29.46 -5.16
C PRO A 78 -54.68 28.81 -6.43
N GLY A 79 -54.68 29.58 -7.51
CA GLY A 79 -53.68 29.57 -8.58
C GLY A 79 -53.19 28.22 -9.11
N VAL A 80 -53.84 27.74 -10.16
CA VAL A 80 -53.27 26.75 -11.09
C VAL A 80 -52.08 27.42 -11.81
N LEU A 81 -50.87 27.25 -11.28
CA LEU A 81 -49.66 27.35 -12.09
C LEU A 81 -49.67 26.14 -13.02
N ARG A 82 -50.16 26.32 -14.26
CA ARG A 82 -49.91 25.38 -15.35
C ARG A 82 -48.41 25.30 -15.54
N ARG A 83 -47.79 24.28 -14.97
CA ARG A 83 -46.48 23.81 -15.40
C ARG A 83 -46.71 23.27 -16.80
N VAL A 84 -46.29 24.03 -17.81
CA VAL A 84 -46.15 23.56 -19.18
C VAL A 84 -45.11 22.44 -19.12
N MET A 85 -45.57 21.19 -18.98
CA MET A 85 -44.78 20.05 -19.43
C MET A 85 -44.73 20.20 -20.95
N LEU A 86 -43.55 20.54 -21.45
CA LEU A 86 -43.25 20.40 -22.87
C LEU A 86 -43.21 18.90 -23.13
N ASP A 87 -44.19 18.40 -23.87
CA ASP A 87 -44.20 17.03 -24.37
C ASP A 87 -42.93 16.76 -25.17
N ALA A 88 -42.26 15.65 -24.86
CA ALA A 88 -40.99 15.23 -25.44
C ALA A 88 -41.15 14.58 -26.83
N GLU A 89 -42.34 14.61 -27.42
CA GLU A 89 -42.66 13.87 -28.65
C GLU A 89 -42.43 14.65 -29.96
N ALA A 90 -41.87 15.87 -29.89
CA ALA A 90 -41.51 16.66 -31.08
C ALA A 90 -40.03 16.50 -31.52
N GLU A 91 -39.29 15.51 -30.99
CA GLU A 91 -37.84 15.34 -31.28
C GLU A 91 -37.51 14.34 -32.40
N GLU A 92 -38.48 13.70 -33.06
CA GLU A 92 -38.17 12.66 -34.08
C GLU A 92 -37.68 13.19 -35.45
N ASP A 93 -37.91 14.46 -35.81
CA ASP A 93 -37.51 14.99 -37.13
C ASP A 93 -36.03 15.46 -37.24
N VAL A 94 -35.20 15.21 -36.22
CA VAL A 94 -33.78 15.64 -36.20
C VAL A 94 -32.80 14.48 -36.47
N PHE A 95 -33.28 13.24 -36.61
CA PHE A 95 -32.40 12.05 -36.62
C PHE A 95 -31.80 11.64 -37.99
N ASP A 96 -32.32 12.11 -39.13
CA ASP A 96 -31.90 11.55 -40.44
C ASP A 96 -30.58 12.09 -41.03
N ALA A 97 -30.01 13.18 -40.51
CA ALA A 97 -28.81 13.79 -41.11
C ALA A 97 -27.47 13.33 -40.48
N ALA A 98 -27.49 12.67 -39.33
CA ALA A 98 -26.27 12.40 -38.54
C ALA A 98 -25.75 10.95 -38.62
N GLU A 99 -26.54 10.00 -39.11
CA GLU A 99 -26.20 8.58 -39.12
C GLU A 99 -25.28 8.19 -40.31
N GLY A 100 -25.43 8.85 -41.46
CA GLY A 100 -24.62 8.58 -42.67
C GLY A 100 -23.13 8.93 -42.60
N LYS A 101 -22.62 9.48 -41.48
CA LYS A 101 -21.20 9.84 -41.31
C LYS A 101 -20.40 8.89 -40.41
N ARG A 102 -21.04 7.99 -39.64
CA ARG A 102 -20.31 7.08 -38.73
C ARG A 102 -19.83 5.79 -39.40
N ASP A 103 -20.48 5.36 -40.48
CA ASP A 103 -20.13 4.10 -41.16
C ASP A 103 -18.84 4.20 -42.00
N ALA A 104 -18.34 5.40 -42.27
CA ALA A 104 -17.09 5.62 -43.00
C ALA A 104 -15.83 5.48 -42.13
N GLU A 105 -15.95 5.53 -40.80
CA GLU A 105 -14.79 5.55 -39.88
C GLU A 105 -14.43 4.14 -39.37
N VAL A 106 -15.35 3.18 -39.47
CA VAL A 106 -15.15 1.78 -39.02
C VAL A 106 -14.34 0.93 -40.01
N GLN A 107 -14.21 1.34 -41.28
CA GLN A 107 -13.45 0.58 -42.29
C GLN A 107 -11.93 0.84 -42.30
N ASN A 108 -11.42 1.87 -41.61
CA ASN A 108 -10.00 2.23 -41.65
C ASN A 108 -9.12 1.63 -40.53
N LEU A 109 -9.68 0.78 -39.66
CA LEU A 109 -8.95 0.17 -38.54
C LEU A 109 -8.56 -1.31 -38.74
N SER A 110 -8.83 -1.91 -39.91
CA SER A 110 -8.67 -3.36 -40.11
C SER A 110 -7.43 -3.79 -40.90
N LEU A 111 -6.40 -2.95 -41.08
CA LEU A 111 -5.32 -3.22 -42.05
C LEU A 111 -3.89 -3.11 -41.50
N ASP A 112 -3.66 -3.34 -40.20
CA ASP A 112 -2.34 -3.12 -39.61
C ASP A 112 -1.86 -4.24 -38.65
N ARG A 113 -2.06 -5.52 -39.01
CA ARG A 113 -1.48 -6.64 -38.24
C ARG A 113 -1.12 -7.85 -39.11
N LEU A 114 0.03 -7.77 -39.76
CA LEU A 114 0.80 -8.94 -40.21
C LEU A 114 2.28 -8.55 -40.21
N VAL A 115 3.08 -9.21 -39.37
CA VAL A 115 4.49 -9.63 -39.59
C VAL A 115 5.23 -9.88 -38.26
N SER A 116 5.95 -11.01 -38.23
CA SER A 116 7.01 -11.45 -37.30
C SER A 116 6.56 -12.01 -35.93
N GLY A 117 7.09 -13.13 -35.41
CA GLY A 117 8.09 -14.06 -35.90
C GLY A 117 8.68 -14.88 -34.73
N LYS A 118 8.67 -16.21 -34.87
CA LYS A 118 9.62 -17.24 -34.36
C LYS A 118 10.22 -17.11 -32.94
N ASP A 119 9.86 -18.09 -32.12
CA ASP A 119 10.51 -18.49 -30.88
C ASP A 119 11.85 -19.21 -31.08
N HIS A 120 12.80 -18.94 -30.19
CA HIS A 120 13.84 -19.89 -29.79
C HIS A 120 14.00 -19.89 -28.27
N SER A 121 13.95 -21.10 -27.74
CA SER A 121 14.19 -21.54 -26.37
C SER A 121 15.66 -21.39 -25.95
N ALA A 122 15.91 -20.82 -24.76
CA ALA A 122 17.05 -21.14 -23.89
C ALA A 122 17.07 -20.26 -22.63
N LEU A 123 16.45 -20.69 -21.51
CA LEU A 123 16.85 -20.21 -20.18
C LEU A 123 16.42 -21.13 -19.01
N GLU A 124 16.60 -22.44 -19.16
CA GLU A 124 16.68 -23.37 -18.04
C GLU A 124 18.09 -23.98 -17.99
N LYS A 125 18.94 -23.44 -17.11
CA LYS A 125 20.15 -24.05 -16.49
C LYS A 125 21.04 -22.95 -15.93
N PHE A 126 20.69 -22.33 -14.79
CA PHE A 126 21.71 -21.60 -14.02
C PHE A 126 21.38 -21.38 -12.53
N VAL A 127 20.68 -22.29 -11.85
CA VAL A 127 20.64 -22.27 -10.38
C VAL A 127 20.66 -23.70 -9.84
N GLY A 128 21.85 -24.16 -9.46
CA GLY A 128 21.99 -25.49 -8.84
C GLY A 128 23.44 -25.91 -8.68
N ALA A 129 24.17 -25.28 -7.76
CA ALA A 129 25.28 -25.88 -7.01
C ALA A 129 26.05 -24.80 -6.23
N ARG A 130 25.69 -24.57 -4.96
CA ARG A 130 26.62 -24.01 -3.95
C ARG A 130 26.01 -24.11 -2.55
N GLN A 131 26.05 -25.30 -1.96
CA GLN A 131 25.91 -25.47 -0.51
C GLN A 131 26.49 -26.82 -0.10
N ALA A 132 27.72 -26.81 0.42
CA ALA A 132 28.27 -27.80 1.36
C ALA A 132 29.71 -27.42 1.70
N LYS A 133 29.94 -26.92 2.92
CA LYS A 133 31.09 -27.19 3.80
C LYS A 133 31.04 -26.27 5.02
N GLY A 134 30.66 -26.84 6.16
CA GLY A 134 30.67 -26.18 7.46
C GLY A 134 32.06 -26.12 8.10
N PRO A 135 32.25 -25.28 9.14
CA PRO A 135 33.53 -25.10 9.81
C PRO A 135 33.59 -25.98 11.08
N GLN A 136 34.06 -27.22 10.94
CA GLN A 136 34.46 -28.06 12.09
C GLN A 136 35.74 -28.82 11.74
N ALA A 137 36.89 -28.15 11.82
CA ALA A 137 38.21 -28.81 11.89
C ALA A 137 39.37 -27.81 12.11
N ARG A 138 39.27 -26.89 13.09
CA ARG A 138 40.43 -26.06 13.50
C ARG A 138 40.39 -25.75 15.00
N PRO A 139 40.74 -26.72 15.87
CA PRO A 139 41.53 -26.33 17.06
C PRO A 139 42.69 -27.28 17.42
N MET A 140 42.77 -28.48 16.82
CA MET A 140 43.76 -29.49 17.25
C MET A 140 45.18 -29.29 16.70
N ALA A 141 45.35 -28.52 15.62
CA ALA A 141 46.67 -28.21 15.07
C ALA A 141 47.40 -27.13 15.90
N GLU A 142 46.67 -26.16 16.45
CA GLU A 142 47.21 -25.07 17.27
C GLU A 142 47.65 -25.55 18.66
N LEU A 143 46.86 -26.44 19.29
CA LEU A 143 47.23 -27.06 20.57
C LEU A 143 48.47 -27.97 20.48
N ARG A 144 48.69 -28.61 19.33
CA ARG A 144 49.93 -29.39 19.09
C ARG A 144 51.14 -28.47 18.85
N ALA A 145 50.94 -27.31 18.23
CA ALA A 145 52.01 -26.33 17.99
C ALA A 145 52.46 -25.67 19.30
N THR A 146 51.52 -25.27 20.17
CA THR A 146 51.84 -24.63 21.46
C THR A 146 52.53 -25.58 22.43
N ARG A 147 52.12 -26.86 22.49
CA ARG A 147 52.81 -27.87 23.31
C ARG A 147 54.24 -28.14 22.84
N LYS A 148 54.48 -28.17 21.52
CA LYS A 148 55.83 -28.35 20.95
C LYS A 148 56.74 -27.15 21.21
N ILE A 149 56.17 -25.94 21.26
CA ILE A 149 56.88 -24.70 21.61
C ILE A 149 57.22 -24.69 23.11
N ALA A 150 56.31 -25.12 23.98
CA ALA A 150 56.56 -25.22 25.42
C ALA A 150 57.66 -26.25 25.76
N ASP A 151 57.59 -27.45 25.16
CA ASP A 151 58.62 -28.50 25.35
C ASP A 151 59.99 -28.06 24.80
N ASN A 152 60.03 -27.35 23.67
CA ASN A 152 61.27 -26.78 23.14
C ASN A 152 61.82 -25.66 24.02
N ARG A 153 60.97 -24.84 24.67
CA ARG A 153 61.42 -23.82 25.64
C ARG A 153 62.02 -24.44 26.88
N VAL A 154 61.40 -25.50 27.43
CA VAL A 154 61.95 -26.23 28.59
C VAL A 154 63.26 -26.92 28.23
N ARG A 155 63.34 -27.59 27.06
CA ARG A 155 64.60 -28.20 26.60
C ARG A 155 65.69 -27.18 26.31
N LYS A 156 65.35 -25.99 25.80
CA LYS A 156 66.31 -24.90 25.54
C LYS A 156 66.77 -24.22 26.83
N SER A 157 65.90 -24.10 27.83
CA SER A 157 66.24 -23.61 29.18
C SER A 157 67.14 -24.60 29.95
N VAL A 158 66.83 -25.90 29.86
CA VAL A 158 67.69 -26.94 30.46
C VAL A 158 69.04 -26.99 29.73
N ARG A 159 69.07 -26.91 28.39
CA ARG A 159 70.33 -26.79 27.64
C ARG A 159 71.08 -25.51 27.98
N SER A 160 70.43 -24.34 28.06
CA SER A 160 71.14 -23.11 28.41
C SER A 160 71.64 -23.10 29.85
N SER A 161 70.97 -23.78 30.78
CA SER A 161 71.43 -23.93 32.16
C SER A 161 72.58 -24.92 32.27
N VAL A 162 72.56 -26.03 31.53
CA VAL A 162 73.68 -26.97 31.42
C VAL A 162 74.86 -26.34 30.68
N ASP A 163 74.63 -25.58 29.61
CA ASP A 163 75.64 -24.86 28.86
C ASP A 163 76.18 -23.66 29.64
N SER A 164 75.38 -23.00 30.48
CA SER A 164 75.86 -21.95 31.40
C SER A 164 76.65 -22.53 32.57
N ALA A 165 76.27 -23.70 33.10
CA ALA A 165 77.07 -24.42 34.08
C ALA A 165 78.40 -24.91 33.47
N ARG A 166 78.37 -25.39 32.23
CA ARG A 166 79.56 -25.79 31.47
C ARG A 166 80.42 -24.61 31.04
N ALA A 167 79.81 -23.46 30.72
CA ALA A 167 80.52 -22.22 30.42
C ALA A 167 81.12 -21.58 31.67
N GLN A 168 80.46 -21.67 32.84
CA GLN A 168 81.08 -21.29 34.11
C GLN A 168 82.26 -22.20 34.46
N GLU A 169 82.17 -23.52 34.18
CA GLU A 169 83.28 -24.46 34.39
C GLU A 169 84.46 -24.21 33.42
N VAL A 170 84.19 -23.73 32.19
CA VAL A 170 85.21 -23.36 31.20
C VAL A 170 85.79 -21.96 31.45
N VAL A 171 85.02 -21.01 31.98
CA VAL A 171 85.47 -19.63 32.30
C VAL A 171 86.24 -19.56 33.62
N THR A 172 85.98 -20.44 34.59
CA THR A 172 86.84 -20.58 35.78
C THR A 172 88.04 -21.51 35.55
N GLY A 173 88.15 -22.16 34.39
CA GLY A 173 89.29 -23.00 34.01
C GLY A 173 90.52 -22.23 33.52
N GLY A 174 90.44 -20.90 33.40
CA GLY A 174 91.49 -20.05 32.83
C GLY A 174 92.29 -19.19 33.80
N GLY A 175 91.93 -19.14 35.08
CA GLY A 175 92.58 -18.25 36.05
C GLY A 175 92.61 -18.86 37.43
N ASP A 176 93.74 -19.49 37.75
CA ASP A 176 94.45 -19.43 39.04
C ASP A 176 95.20 -20.75 39.29
N ARG A 177 96.26 -20.99 38.49
CA ARG A 177 97.25 -22.05 38.76
C ARG A 177 98.01 -21.81 40.08
N THR A 178 97.87 -20.63 40.68
CA THR A 178 98.50 -20.23 41.94
C THR A 178 97.81 -20.81 43.18
N GLY A 179 96.51 -21.14 43.12
CA GLY A 179 95.80 -21.79 44.24
C GLY A 179 96.18 -23.27 44.45
N LEU A 180 96.59 -23.97 43.39
CA LEU A 180 97.04 -25.37 43.51
C LEU A 180 98.48 -25.48 44.05
N GLU A 181 99.32 -24.48 43.80
CA GLU A 181 100.67 -24.38 44.40
C GLU A 181 100.63 -23.96 45.87
N GLN A 182 99.66 -23.15 46.31
CA GLN A 182 99.46 -22.85 47.73
C GLN A 182 98.90 -24.03 48.54
N MET A 183 98.09 -24.92 47.94
CA MET A 183 97.67 -26.16 48.61
C MET A 183 98.75 -27.26 48.61
N LEU A 184 99.74 -27.20 47.71
CA LEU A 184 100.90 -28.10 47.68
C LEU A 184 102.11 -27.57 48.49
N GLY A 185 102.02 -26.35 49.03
CA GLY A 185 103.05 -25.70 49.86
C GLY A 185 103.23 -26.27 51.28
N LYS A 186 102.46 -27.28 51.69
CA LYS A 186 102.73 -28.07 52.91
C LYS A 186 103.17 -29.48 52.52
N LYS A 187 104.35 -29.57 51.91
CA LYS A 187 104.97 -30.82 51.42
C LYS A 187 105.96 -31.45 52.41
N ALA A 188 105.93 -31.08 53.69
CA ALA A 188 106.92 -31.51 54.67
C ALA A 188 106.45 -32.57 55.69
N GLU A 189 105.17 -32.98 55.71
CA GLU A 189 104.68 -33.95 56.72
C GLU A 189 103.72 -35.01 56.18
N ARG A 190 103.76 -35.33 54.89
CA ARG A 190 103.03 -36.48 54.35
C ARG A 190 104.01 -37.58 53.97
N GLY A 191 103.93 -38.68 54.72
CA GLY A 191 104.78 -39.85 54.56
C GLY A 191 104.75 -40.43 53.13
N PRO A 192 105.74 -41.27 52.78
CA PRO A 192 106.05 -41.71 51.42
C PRO A 192 104.94 -42.47 50.67
N ASP A 193 103.80 -42.76 51.32
CA ASP A 193 102.69 -43.54 50.75
C ASP A 193 101.44 -42.71 50.38
N PHE A 194 101.51 -41.38 50.37
CA PHE A 194 100.36 -40.54 50.03
C PHE A 194 100.10 -40.46 48.52
N ASP A 195 99.27 -41.35 47.99
CA ASP A 195 98.78 -41.30 46.60
C ASP A 195 97.81 -40.13 46.41
N THR A 196 98.35 -39.00 45.93
CA THR A 196 97.60 -37.78 45.59
C THR A 196 96.50 -38.03 44.56
N THR A 197 96.65 -39.04 43.70
CA THR A 197 95.63 -39.43 42.72
C THR A 197 94.43 -40.07 43.41
N GLN A 198 94.67 -40.91 44.40
CA GLN A 198 93.61 -41.54 45.18
C GLN A 198 92.87 -40.51 46.04
N HIS A 199 93.60 -39.60 46.68
CA HIS A 199 92.99 -38.51 47.45
C HIS A 199 92.08 -37.60 46.60
N LEU A 200 92.50 -37.22 45.39
CA LEU A 200 91.67 -36.43 44.47
C LEU A 200 90.44 -37.21 43.95
N LYS A 201 90.57 -38.53 43.76
CA LYS A 201 89.42 -39.39 43.42
C LYS A 201 88.43 -39.45 44.57
N ASP A 202 88.90 -39.53 45.82
CA ASP A 202 88.06 -39.59 46.99
C ASP A 202 87.39 -38.24 47.30
N GLU A 203 88.09 -37.12 47.14
CA GLU A 203 87.51 -35.76 47.16
C GLU A 203 86.42 -35.57 46.09
N ARG A 204 86.67 -36.03 44.85
CA ARG A 204 85.67 -35.98 43.77
C ARG A 204 84.47 -36.88 44.07
N ARG A 205 84.69 -38.06 44.67
CA ARG A 205 83.60 -38.95 45.11
C ARG A 205 82.79 -38.29 46.22
N LYS A 206 83.45 -37.65 47.20
CA LYS A 206 82.81 -36.92 48.30
C LYS A 206 81.96 -35.75 47.78
N ARG A 207 82.51 -34.87 46.94
CA ARG A 207 81.74 -33.75 46.35
C ARG A 207 80.57 -34.22 45.48
N ARG A 208 80.72 -35.33 44.75
CA ARG A 208 79.61 -35.94 43.99
C ARG A 208 78.54 -36.53 44.91
N ALA A 209 78.93 -37.11 46.04
CA ALA A 209 77.99 -37.60 47.04
C ALA A 209 77.22 -36.45 47.70
N GLU A 210 77.91 -35.39 48.12
CA GLU A 210 77.31 -34.18 48.69
C GLU A 210 76.39 -33.45 47.69
N ALA A 211 76.79 -33.36 46.42
CA ALA A 211 75.93 -32.78 45.37
C ALA A 211 74.69 -33.62 45.08
N ARG A 212 74.79 -34.95 45.15
CA ARG A 212 73.62 -35.86 45.04
C ARG A 212 72.69 -35.69 46.23
N GLU A 213 73.23 -35.66 47.45
CA GLU A 213 72.44 -35.47 48.66
C GLU A 213 71.73 -34.10 48.68
N SER A 214 72.41 -33.03 48.25
CA SER A 214 71.79 -31.71 48.07
C SER A 214 70.70 -31.72 47.00
N TYR A 215 70.95 -32.38 45.86
CA TYR A 215 69.95 -32.52 44.80
C TYR A 215 68.72 -33.31 45.25
N ASP A 216 68.91 -34.42 45.94
CA ASP A 216 67.83 -35.26 46.47
C ASP A 216 67.03 -34.52 47.54
N THR A 217 67.70 -33.74 48.39
CA THR A 217 67.06 -32.87 49.40
C THR A 217 66.22 -31.78 48.74
N ASP A 218 66.75 -31.10 47.72
CA ASP A 218 66.03 -30.06 46.99
C ASP A 218 64.88 -30.65 46.16
N LEU A 219 65.06 -31.83 45.56
CA LEU A 219 64.01 -32.57 44.87
C LEU A 219 62.91 -32.97 45.85
N ALA A 220 63.25 -33.45 47.05
CA ALA A 220 62.28 -33.77 48.10
C ALA A 220 61.52 -32.52 48.58
N LYS A 221 62.19 -31.37 48.75
CA LYS A 221 61.54 -30.10 49.08
C LYS A 221 60.57 -29.65 47.97
N ARG A 222 60.99 -29.71 46.70
CA ARG A 222 60.15 -29.39 45.55
C ARG A 222 58.95 -30.33 45.44
N ASN A 223 59.15 -31.63 45.65
CA ASN A 223 58.07 -32.62 45.62
C ASN A 223 57.08 -32.42 46.78
N ARG A 224 57.54 -32.07 47.99
CA ARG A 224 56.67 -31.70 49.12
C ARG A 224 55.89 -30.41 48.85
N ALA A 225 56.54 -29.38 48.29
CA ALA A 225 55.87 -28.13 47.90
C ALA A 225 54.80 -28.37 46.82
N ALA A 226 55.13 -29.14 45.78
CA ALA A 226 54.17 -29.52 44.74
C ALA A 226 53.01 -30.37 45.31
N GLY A 227 53.28 -31.27 46.25
CA GLY A 227 52.24 -32.04 46.95
C GLY A 227 51.29 -31.16 47.77
N LEU A 228 51.83 -30.16 48.48
CA LEU A 228 51.03 -29.17 49.24
C LEU A 228 50.19 -28.31 48.30
N GLU A 229 50.75 -27.82 47.19
CA GLU A 229 49.99 -27.06 46.17
C GLU A 229 48.84 -27.88 45.59
N ILE A 230 49.07 -29.16 45.27
CA ILE A 230 48.02 -30.07 44.77
C ILE A 230 46.94 -30.29 45.84
N GLN A 231 47.32 -30.46 47.11
CA GLN A 231 46.37 -30.66 48.20
C GLN A 231 45.53 -29.39 48.44
N GLN A 232 46.13 -28.21 48.40
CA GLN A 232 45.42 -26.92 48.48
C GLN A 232 44.49 -26.71 47.28
N ALA A 233 44.93 -27.03 46.06
CA ALA A 233 44.10 -26.97 44.87
C ALA A 233 42.91 -27.93 44.97
N LYS A 234 43.14 -29.17 45.44
CA LYS A 234 42.07 -30.15 45.68
C LYS A 234 41.07 -29.65 46.72
N GLN A 235 41.52 -29.15 47.86
CA GLN A 235 40.63 -28.59 48.90
C GLN A 235 39.85 -27.38 48.37
N SER A 236 40.48 -26.53 47.56
CA SER A 236 39.83 -25.38 46.92
C SER A 236 38.78 -25.81 45.91
N VAL A 237 39.08 -26.80 45.06
CA VAL A 237 38.13 -27.39 44.11
C VAL A 237 37.00 -28.09 44.84
N GLU A 238 37.24 -28.86 45.90
CA GLU A 238 36.20 -29.51 46.71
C GLU A 238 35.30 -28.50 47.43
N SER A 239 35.87 -27.44 48.00
CA SER A 239 35.11 -26.37 48.65
C SER A 239 34.25 -25.60 47.62
N LYS A 240 34.86 -25.17 46.52
CA LYS A 240 34.17 -24.44 45.44
C LYS A 240 33.17 -25.31 44.68
N SER A 241 33.48 -26.57 44.44
CA SER A 241 32.54 -27.50 43.80
C SER A 241 31.36 -27.82 44.70
N LYS A 242 31.51 -27.80 46.04
CA LYS A 242 30.37 -27.87 46.96
C LYS A 242 29.49 -26.63 46.89
N SER A 243 30.07 -25.41 46.84
CA SER A 243 29.28 -24.20 46.60
C SER A 243 28.65 -24.17 45.21
N MET A 244 29.28 -24.84 44.23
CA MET A 244 28.78 -24.98 42.85
C MET A 244 28.05 -26.30 42.60
N ALA A 245 27.72 -27.10 43.62
CA ALA A 245 27.17 -28.44 43.43
C ALA A 245 25.83 -28.39 42.70
N THR A 246 25.03 -27.36 42.97
CA THR A 246 23.79 -27.06 42.24
C THR A 246 24.07 -26.72 40.78
N VAL A 247 25.07 -25.87 40.51
CA VAL A 247 25.50 -25.48 39.16
C VAL A 247 26.02 -26.69 38.37
N LEU A 248 26.81 -27.57 38.99
CA LEU A 248 27.37 -28.77 38.36
C LEU A 248 26.30 -29.84 38.09
N LYS A 249 25.31 -29.97 38.98
CA LYS A 249 24.18 -30.91 38.83
C LYS A 249 23.25 -30.50 37.68
N HIS A 250 23.03 -29.20 37.48
CA HIS A 250 22.13 -28.67 36.45
C HIS A 250 22.84 -28.25 35.15
N GLY A 251 24.14 -27.93 35.21
CA GLY A 251 24.90 -27.36 34.10
C GLY A 251 25.00 -28.26 32.87
N ARG A 252 25.06 -29.59 33.03
CA ARG A 252 25.17 -30.50 31.88
C ARG A 252 23.96 -30.50 30.94
N ALA A 253 22.77 -30.14 31.45
CA ALA A 253 21.54 -30.08 30.66
C ALA A 253 21.08 -28.66 30.33
N ALA A 254 21.64 -27.65 31.01
CA ALA A 254 21.11 -26.29 31.01
C ALA A 254 22.04 -25.23 30.40
N MET A 255 23.27 -25.55 30.00
CA MET A 255 24.15 -24.55 29.38
C MET A 255 23.62 -24.13 28.01
N GLY A 256 23.21 -22.87 27.92
CA GLY A 256 22.53 -22.31 26.75
C GLY A 256 23.48 -21.90 25.64
N THR A 257 24.78 -21.76 25.92
CA THR A 257 25.78 -21.36 24.91
C THR A 257 26.83 -22.44 24.65
N PRO A 258 27.36 -22.53 23.41
CA PRO A 258 28.48 -23.43 23.09
C PRO A 258 29.72 -23.23 23.98
N ASP A 259 29.99 -21.99 24.38
CA ASP A 259 31.18 -21.62 25.18
C ASP A 259 31.06 -22.09 26.63
N GLU A 260 29.90 -21.93 27.27
CA GLU A 260 29.64 -22.49 28.61
C GLU A 260 29.76 -24.01 28.58
N SER A 261 29.18 -24.65 27.55
CA SER A 261 29.27 -26.09 27.36
C SER A 261 30.71 -26.57 27.19
N PHE A 262 31.57 -25.75 26.60
CA PHE A 262 32.98 -26.06 26.39
C PHE A 262 33.78 -25.96 27.70
N GLU A 263 33.66 -24.85 28.43
CA GLU A 263 34.40 -24.63 29.69
C GLU A 263 34.02 -25.65 30.77
N MET A 264 32.74 -25.98 30.88
CA MET A 264 32.29 -27.04 31.80
C MET A 264 32.79 -28.42 31.36
N SER A 265 32.88 -28.69 30.06
CA SER A 265 33.45 -29.95 29.58
C SER A 265 34.95 -30.06 29.91
N GLN A 266 35.69 -28.95 29.84
CA GLN A 266 37.09 -28.90 30.30
C GLN A 266 37.19 -29.13 31.80
N PHE A 267 36.31 -28.50 32.60
CA PHE A 267 36.27 -28.70 34.04
C PHE A 267 36.02 -30.17 34.41
N VAL A 268 35.01 -30.80 33.80
CA VAL A 268 34.70 -32.21 34.04
C VAL A 268 35.85 -33.12 33.59
N ALA A 269 36.44 -32.87 32.42
CA ALA A 269 37.58 -33.64 31.95
C ALA A 269 38.80 -33.52 32.89
N ALA A 270 39.06 -32.33 33.43
CA ALA A 270 40.13 -32.11 34.40
C ALA A 270 39.86 -32.80 35.74
N LEU A 271 38.61 -32.83 36.20
CA LEU A 271 38.19 -33.60 37.38
C LEU A 271 38.39 -35.11 37.18
N ASP A 272 37.94 -35.64 36.03
CA ASP A 272 38.07 -37.08 35.70
C ASP A 272 39.55 -37.48 35.61
N ALA A 273 40.40 -36.61 35.08
CA ALA A 273 41.85 -36.78 35.05
C ALA A 273 42.54 -36.58 36.42
N LYS A 274 41.79 -36.19 37.47
CA LYS A 274 42.30 -35.77 38.79
C LYS A 274 43.35 -34.66 38.71
N ASN A 275 43.27 -33.81 37.67
CA ASN A 275 44.14 -32.67 37.49
C ASN A 275 43.55 -31.44 38.20
N TRP A 276 43.74 -31.37 39.51
CA TRP A 276 43.13 -30.34 40.37
C TRP A 276 43.52 -28.91 39.99
N LYS A 277 44.70 -28.70 39.40
CA LYS A 277 45.16 -27.38 38.95
C LYS A 277 44.40 -26.90 37.71
N GLU A 278 44.24 -27.78 36.71
CA GLU A 278 43.43 -27.48 35.51
C GLU A 278 41.95 -27.37 35.87
N ALA A 279 41.45 -28.22 36.77
CA ALA A 279 40.07 -28.13 37.26
C ALA A 279 39.80 -26.79 37.95
N LEU A 280 40.73 -26.30 38.79
CA LEU A 280 40.57 -24.99 39.43
C LEU A 280 40.56 -23.82 38.43
N ALA A 281 41.43 -23.89 37.40
CA ALA A 281 41.47 -22.88 36.34
C ALA A 281 40.18 -22.87 35.50
N ALA A 282 39.73 -24.04 35.03
CA ALA A 282 38.47 -24.20 34.31
C ALA A 282 37.27 -23.74 35.13
N LEU A 283 37.27 -24.00 36.45
CA LEU A 283 36.23 -23.51 37.35
C LEU A 283 36.17 -21.97 37.41
N GLY A 284 37.31 -21.29 37.42
CA GLY A 284 37.39 -19.83 37.35
C GLY A 284 36.85 -19.28 36.02
N HIS A 285 37.10 -19.97 34.90
CA HIS A 285 36.53 -19.61 33.61
C HIS A 285 35.01 -19.77 33.59
N VAL A 286 34.47 -20.87 34.16
CA VAL A 286 33.03 -21.08 34.32
C VAL A 286 32.39 -20.00 35.20
N GLU A 287 33.01 -19.63 36.34
CA GLU A 287 32.54 -18.54 37.22
C GLU A 287 32.50 -17.20 36.46
N SER A 288 33.55 -16.86 35.70
CA SER A 288 33.63 -15.62 34.93
C SER A 288 32.60 -15.58 33.80
N ALA A 289 32.45 -16.68 33.04
CA ALA A 289 31.48 -16.78 31.96
C ALA A 289 30.03 -16.67 32.49
N SER A 290 29.74 -17.35 33.60
CA SER A 290 28.43 -17.30 34.27
C SER A 290 28.09 -15.89 34.77
N THR A 291 29.07 -15.19 35.36
CA THR A 291 28.90 -13.81 35.83
C THR A 291 28.64 -12.85 34.66
N ALA A 292 29.35 -13.02 33.55
CA ALA A 292 29.13 -12.23 32.34
C ALA A 292 27.74 -12.51 31.73
N ALA A 293 27.30 -13.77 31.69
CA ALA A 293 25.98 -14.16 31.23
C ALA A 293 24.87 -13.54 32.09
N LEU A 294 25.00 -13.57 33.41
CA LEU A 294 24.07 -12.88 34.32
C LEU A 294 24.05 -11.37 34.04
N THR A 295 25.21 -10.73 33.99
CA THR A 295 25.31 -9.28 33.80
C THR A 295 24.64 -8.87 32.49
N ASN A 296 24.84 -9.66 31.42
CA ASN A 296 24.18 -9.46 30.14
C ASN A 296 22.67 -9.67 30.24
N ALA A 297 22.21 -10.75 30.89
CA ALA A 297 20.80 -11.02 31.12
C ALA A 297 20.10 -9.89 31.91
N GLN A 298 20.75 -9.40 32.98
CA GLN A 298 20.30 -8.24 33.75
C GLN A 298 20.22 -6.97 32.89
N ALA A 299 21.25 -6.69 32.10
CA ALA A 299 21.26 -5.54 31.20
C ALA A 299 20.15 -5.62 30.15
N LYS A 300 19.90 -6.82 29.58
CA LYS A 300 18.79 -7.06 28.63
C LYS A 300 17.43 -6.82 29.27
N LEU A 301 17.19 -7.30 30.49
CA LEU A 301 15.94 -7.05 31.20
C LEU A 301 15.77 -5.58 31.53
N ALA A 302 16.79 -4.95 32.11
CA ALA A 302 16.77 -3.53 32.46
C ALA A 302 16.48 -2.64 31.24
N GLY A 303 17.09 -2.95 30.09
CA GLY A 303 16.84 -2.25 28.83
C GLY A 303 15.44 -2.45 28.24
N ARG A 304 14.63 -3.36 28.80
CA ARG A 304 13.28 -3.70 28.33
C ARG A 304 12.20 -3.53 29.42
N GLU A 305 12.52 -2.96 30.58
CA GLU A 305 11.56 -2.78 31.69
C GLU A 305 10.34 -1.94 31.27
N SER A 306 10.53 -0.88 30.47
CA SER A 306 9.40 -0.09 29.95
C SER A 306 8.46 -0.91 29.07
N ASP A 307 9.01 -1.85 28.30
CA ASP A 307 8.24 -2.70 27.41
C ASP A 307 7.49 -3.78 28.19
N ILE A 308 8.13 -4.37 29.20
CA ILE A 308 7.53 -5.34 30.12
C ILE A 308 6.36 -4.67 30.87
N ALA A 309 6.58 -3.47 31.41
CA ALA A 309 5.54 -2.69 32.07
C ALA A 309 4.39 -2.34 31.12
N ALA A 310 4.69 -1.96 29.87
CA ALA A 310 3.67 -1.67 28.87
C ALA A 310 2.80 -2.91 28.58
N VAL A 311 3.40 -4.09 28.40
CA VAL A 311 2.64 -5.34 28.16
C VAL A 311 1.76 -5.70 29.36
N ASP A 312 2.18 -5.39 30.58
CA ASP A 312 1.37 -5.67 31.77
C ASP A 312 0.11 -4.79 31.88
N THR A 313 0.14 -3.61 31.25
CA THR A 313 -1.03 -2.73 31.11
C THR A 313 -1.95 -3.10 29.95
N TYR A 314 -1.57 -4.05 29.11
CA TYR A 314 -2.40 -4.45 27.99
C TYR A 314 -3.69 -5.13 28.47
N PRO A 315 -4.80 -4.98 27.71
CA PRO A 315 -6.00 -5.76 27.94
C PRO A 315 -5.71 -7.27 28.00
N ASP A 316 -6.54 -8.03 28.72
CA ASP A 316 -6.29 -9.46 29.00
C ASP A 316 -6.08 -10.32 27.75
N TYR A 317 -6.67 -9.95 26.61
CA TYR A 317 -6.52 -10.65 25.34
C TYR A 317 -5.19 -10.36 24.62
N HIS A 318 -4.45 -9.36 25.07
CA HIS A 318 -3.11 -9.00 24.58
C HIS A 318 -2.01 -9.37 25.56
N ARG A 319 -2.37 -9.67 26.82
CA ARG A 319 -1.43 -9.93 27.90
C ARG A 319 -1.14 -11.42 28.02
N PRO A 320 0.13 -11.85 28.00
CA PRO A 320 0.46 -13.23 28.30
C PRO A 320 0.01 -13.63 29.70
N THR A 321 -0.86 -14.65 29.79
CA THR A 321 -1.44 -15.10 31.06
C THR A 321 -0.38 -15.62 32.03
N ASP A 322 0.76 -16.07 31.51
CA ASP A 322 1.90 -16.57 32.28
C ASP A 322 3.02 -15.53 32.45
N LEU A 323 2.82 -14.25 32.06
CA LEU A 323 3.87 -13.22 32.11
C LEU A 323 4.39 -13.00 33.54
N ALA A 324 3.47 -12.85 34.50
CA ALA A 324 3.81 -12.64 35.90
C ALA A 324 4.50 -13.86 36.52
N GLU A 325 4.06 -15.07 36.18
CA GLU A 325 4.69 -16.32 36.62
C GLU A 325 6.10 -16.48 36.05
N ARG A 326 6.28 -16.16 34.76
CA ARG A 326 7.60 -16.16 34.10
C ARG A 326 8.54 -15.13 34.71
N ARG A 327 8.05 -13.92 35.01
CA ARG A 327 8.83 -12.87 35.67
C ARG A 327 9.26 -13.34 37.07
N LYS A 328 8.34 -13.88 37.86
CA LYS A 328 8.65 -14.44 39.18
C LYS A 328 9.65 -15.59 39.12
N ALA A 329 9.50 -16.49 38.14
CA ALA A 329 10.44 -17.61 37.93
C ALA A 329 11.84 -17.10 37.58
N LEU A 330 11.92 -16.06 36.74
CA LEU A 330 13.17 -15.42 36.36
C LEU A 330 13.82 -14.69 37.54
N ASP A 331 13.06 -13.90 38.31
CA ASP A 331 13.55 -13.24 39.52
C ASP A 331 14.07 -14.27 40.55
N THR A 332 13.38 -15.40 40.69
CA THR A 332 13.79 -16.53 41.54
C THR A 332 15.08 -17.17 41.03
N ALA A 333 15.19 -17.44 39.73
CA ALA A 333 16.39 -18.00 39.12
C ALA A 333 17.60 -17.06 39.31
N MET A 334 17.39 -15.75 39.15
CA MET A 334 18.42 -14.73 39.39
C MET A 334 18.84 -14.65 40.86
N ALA A 335 17.89 -14.70 41.81
CA ALA A 335 18.19 -14.72 43.23
C ALA A 335 18.96 -15.99 43.65
N ASN A 336 18.62 -17.13 43.06
CA ASN A 336 19.27 -18.42 43.30
C ASN A 336 20.58 -18.60 42.52
N GLN A 337 20.96 -17.63 41.69
CA GLN A 337 22.18 -17.70 40.86
C GLN A 337 22.19 -18.92 39.92
N GLU A 338 21.03 -19.26 39.35
CA GLU A 338 20.85 -20.39 38.41
C GLU A 338 21.33 -20.01 37.00
N TRP A 339 22.62 -19.69 36.87
CA TRP A 339 23.23 -19.12 35.66
C TRP A 339 22.88 -19.81 34.32
N PRO A 340 22.87 -21.15 34.23
CA PRO A 340 22.58 -21.83 32.96
C PRO A 340 21.15 -21.57 32.46
N THR A 341 20.17 -21.43 33.36
CA THR A 341 18.77 -21.26 32.97
C THR A 341 18.40 -19.80 32.72
N ILE A 342 19.06 -18.84 33.39
CA ILE A 342 18.71 -17.41 33.31
C ILE A 342 18.82 -16.87 31.88
N ALA A 343 19.91 -17.13 31.17
CA ALA A 343 20.11 -16.55 29.83
C ALA A 343 19.02 -17.01 28.83
N ARG A 344 18.66 -18.29 28.90
CA ARG A 344 17.57 -18.86 28.10
C ARG A 344 16.21 -18.33 28.55
N GLN A 345 15.94 -18.32 29.85
CA GLN A 345 14.68 -17.81 30.40
C GLN A 345 14.46 -16.33 30.06
N VAL A 346 15.49 -15.49 30.11
CA VAL A 346 15.42 -14.09 29.66
C VAL A 346 15.10 -14.01 28.17
N THR A 347 15.76 -14.82 27.35
CA THR A 347 15.51 -14.82 25.90
C THR A 347 14.07 -15.25 25.58
N ASP A 348 13.60 -16.35 26.19
CA ASP A 348 12.24 -16.86 26.02
C ASP A 348 11.20 -15.84 26.55
N PHE A 349 11.47 -15.21 27.69
CA PHE A 349 10.61 -14.17 28.28
C PHE A 349 10.51 -12.94 27.38
N LEU A 350 11.64 -12.42 26.89
CA LEU A 350 11.66 -11.27 25.99
C LEU A 350 11.02 -11.57 24.63
N ALA A 351 11.15 -12.80 24.13
CA ALA A 351 10.45 -13.23 22.91
C ALA A 351 8.91 -13.17 23.08
N VAL A 352 8.40 -13.55 24.25
CA VAL A 352 6.96 -13.43 24.57
C VAL A 352 6.53 -11.96 24.67
N VAL A 353 7.36 -11.09 25.27
CA VAL A 353 7.11 -9.64 25.33
C VAL A 353 7.09 -9.03 23.92
N ASP A 354 8.04 -9.39 23.06
CA ASP A 354 8.11 -8.93 21.67
C ASP A 354 6.90 -9.39 20.86
N LEU A 355 6.48 -10.63 21.03
CA LEU A 355 5.28 -11.17 20.38
C LEU A 355 4.02 -10.40 20.83
N ALA A 356 3.86 -10.13 22.13
CA ALA A 356 2.71 -9.40 22.67
C ALA A 356 2.63 -7.98 22.13
N ARG A 357 3.76 -7.26 22.10
CA ARG A 357 3.84 -5.91 21.53
C ARG A 357 3.56 -5.88 20.03
N GLY A 358 4.19 -6.79 19.28
CA GLY A 358 3.99 -6.89 17.84
C GLY A 358 2.53 -7.17 17.50
N TYR A 359 1.88 -8.06 18.24
CA TYR A 359 0.47 -8.36 18.10
C TYR A 359 -0.43 -7.16 18.45
N ALA A 360 -0.21 -6.50 19.60
CA ALA A 360 -0.99 -5.33 20.01
C ALA A 360 -0.87 -4.17 19.00
N SER A 361 0.34 -3.88 18.53
CA SER A 361 0.57 -2.84 17.52
C SER A 361 -0.13 -3.13 16.20
N ARG A 362 -0.11 -4.38 15.75
CA ARG A 362 -0.77 -4.80 14.51
C ARG A 362 -2.29 -4.77 14.63
N LEU A 363 -2.86 -5.22 15.75
CA LEU A 363 -4.30 -5.13 15.98
C LEU A 363 -4.76 -3.66 16.02
N ALA A 364 -4.04 -2.79 16.73
CA ALA A 364 -4.34 -1.36 16.77
C ALA A 364 -4.33 -0.71 15.37
N LYS A 365 -3.39 -1.14 14.51
CA LYS A 365 -3.35 -0.72 13.10
C LYS A 365 -4.61 -1.19 12.35
N VAL A 366 -4.99 -2.46 12.48
CA VAL A 366 -6.22 -3.01 11.88
C VAL A 366 -7.46 -2.26 12.35
N GLU A 367 -7.55 -1.89 13.63
CA GLU A 367 -8.66 -1.09 14.17
C GLU A 367 -8.73 0.31 13.57
N ALA A 368 -7.58 1.01 13.53
CA ALA A 368 -7.50 2.35 12.97
C ALA A 368 -7.88 2.36 11.48
N GLU A 369 -7.39 1.38 10.71
CA GLU A 369 -7.70 1.26 9.29
C GLU A 369 -9.13 0.79 9.03
N THR A 370 -9.69 -0.07 9.89
CA THR A 370 -11.12 -0.45 9.83
C THR A 370 -12.02 0.78 10.01
N ALA A 371 -11.63 1.74 10.85
CA ALA A 371 -12.38 2.97 11.04
C ALA A 371 -12.48 3.82 9.76
N ASN A 372 -11.51 3.69 8.85
CA ASN A 372 -11.42 4.41 7.57
C ASN A 372 -12.20 3.73 6.43
N LEU A 373 -12.76 2.54 6.63
CA LEU A 373 -13.63 1.91 5.62
C LEU A 373 -14.88 2.77 5.39
N THR A 374 -15.17 3.01 4.12
CA THR A 374 -16.28 3.86 3.68
C THR A 374 -17.58 3.08 3.49
N ASN A 375 -17.49 1.78 3.20
CA ASN A 375 -18.65 0.91 3.15
C ASN A 375 -19.09 0.50 4.58
N PRO A 376 -20.32 0.85 5.02
CA PRO A 376 -20.77 0.62 6.38
C PRO A 376 -20.91 -0.86 6.73
N GLU A 377 -21.30 -1.71 5.78
CA GLU A 377 -21.45 -3.16 6.01
C GLU A 377 -20.10 -3.82 6.25
N ARG A 378 -19.10 -3.48 5.43
CA ARG A 378 -17.71 -3.99 5.59
C ARG A 378 -17.09 -3.51 6.89
N LYS A 379 -17.30 -2.23 7.24
CA LYS A 379 -16.86 -1.65 8.51
C LYS A 379 -17.47 -2.35 9.72
N ASN A 380 -18.78 -2.60 9.70
CA ASN A 380 -19.47 -3.31 10.77
C ASN A 380 -18.95 -4.75 10.90
N PHE A 381 -18.84 -5.48 9.79
CA PHE A 381 -18.29 -6.84 9.79
C PHE A 381 -16.88 -6.90 10.39
N MET A 382 -15.98 -5.99 9.99
CA MET A 382 -14.63 -5.94 10.54
C MET A 382 -14.64 -5.60 12.03
N THR A 383 -15.48 -4.66 12.46
CA THR A 383 -15.62 -4.27 13.87
C THR A 383 -16.08 -5.45 14.72
N GLU A 384 -17.09 -6.21 14.27
CA GLU A 384 -17.57 -7.42 14.95
C GLU A 384 -16.50 -8.53 14.98
N THR A 385 -15.79 -8.73 13.87
CA THR A 385 -14.74 -9.77 13.79
C THR A 385 -13.56 -9.42 14.71
N ILE A 386 -13.17 -8.14 14.79
CA ILE A 386 -12.17 -7.66 15.74
C ILE A 386 -12.65 -7.88 17.18
N ALA A 387 -13.91 -7.54 17.49
CA ALA A 387 -14.47 -7.74 18.82
C ALA A 387 -14.48 -9.22 19.22
N GLU A 388 -14.80 -10.13 18.30
CA GLU A 388 -14.71 -11.57 18.54
C GLU A 388 -13.26 -12.05 18.70
N HIS A 389 -12.33 -11.49 17.92
CA HIS A 389 -10.90 -11.80 18.05
C HIS A 389 -10.36 -11.39 19.43
N LYS A 390 -10.80 -10.26 19.98
CA LYS A 390 -10.47 -9.79 21.34
C LYS A 390 -11.02 -10.68 22.46
N LYS A 391 -11.95 -11.59 22.18
CA LYS A 391 -12.39 -12.59 23.18
C LYS A 391 -11.48 -13.81 23.24
N GLN A 392 -10.55 -13.95 22.28
CA GLN A 392 -9.60 -15.06 22.28
C GLN A 392 -8.53 -14.81 23.35
N GLY A 393 -8.35 -15.78 24.26
CA GLY A 393 -7.28 -15.71 25.25
C GLY A 393 -5.89 -15.82 24.62
N TRP A 394 -4.88 -15.26 25.28
CA TRP A 394 -3.50 -15.20 24.80
C TRP A 394 -2.94 -16.54 24.33
N VAL A 395 -3.23 -17.64 25.03
CA VAL A 395 -2.75 -18.99 24.67
C VAL A 395 -3.13 -19.33 23.23
N LYS A 396 -4.38 -19.05 22.85
CA LYS A 396 -4.87 -19.31 21.49
C LYS A 396 -4.20 -18.39 20.45
N ILE A 397 -3.92 -17.14 20.82
CA ILE A 397 -3.23 -16.17 19.97
C ILE A 397 -1.79 -16.61 19.72
N ARG A 398 -1.05 -17.00 20.77
CA ARG A 398 0.32 -17.50 20.66
C ARG A 398 0.36 -18.77 19.79
N ASP A 399 -0.47 -19.76 20.11
CA ASP A 399 -0.46 -21.04 19.41
C ASP A 399 -0.83 -20.88 17.92
N THR A 400 -1.72 -19.93 17.58
CA THR A 400 -2.02 -19.60 16.18
C THR A 400 -0.95 -18.76 15.49
N ALA A 401 -0.22 -17.91 16.22
CA ALA A 401 0.92 -17.16 15.69
C ALA A 401 2.10 -18.08 15.32
N GLU A 402 2.28 -19.18 16.06
CA GLU A 402 3.32 -20.19 15.81
C GLU A 402 2.90 -21.24 14.77
N SER A 403 1.59 -21.40 14.51
CA SER A 403 1.08 -22.37 13.53
C SER A 403 1.25 -21.87 12.09
N SER A 404 1.63 -22.77 11.16
CA SER A 404 1.77 -22.48 9.73
C SER A 404 0.45 -22.22 9.00
N SER A 405 -0.69 -22.57 9.62
CA SER A 405 -2.02 -22.26 9.10
C SER A 405 -2.42 -20.84 9.51
N LYS A 406 -2.22 -19.87 8.61
CA LYS A 406 -2.66 -18.46 8.67
C LYS A 406 -3.02 -17.93 10.07
N PRO A 407 -2.13 -17.17 10.74
CA PRO A 407 -2.41 -16.56 12.04
C PRO A 407 -3.73 -15.80 12.05
N ALA A 408 -4.50 -15.89 13.12
CA ALA A 408 -5.83 -15.26 13.18
C ALA A 408 -5.80 -13.74 12.94
N LEU A 409 -4.71 -13.05 13.33
CA LEU A 409 -4.50 -11.64 13.00
C LEU A 409 -4.18 -11.40 11.53
N ALA A 410 -3.42 -12.30 10.89
CA ALA A 410 -3.14 -12.22 9.45
C ALA A 410 -4.42 -12.34 8.62
N PHE A 411 -5.41 -13.12 9.08
CA PHE A 411 -6.73 -13.15 8.47
C PHE A 411 -7.42 -11.78 8.51
N LEU A 412 -7.38 -11.07 9.65
CA LEU A 412 -7.95 -9.73 9.76
C LEU A 412 -7.24 -8.73 8.84
N GLU A 413 -5.91 -8.76 8.79
CA GLU A 413 -5.11 -7.89 7.92
C GLU A 413 -5.43 -8.13 6.44
N THR A 414 -5.38 -9.39 5.98
CA THR A 414 -5.74 -9.73 4.59
C THR A 414 -7.18 -9.30 4.27
N ARG A 415 -8.12 -9.52 5.19
CA ARG A 415 -9.52 -9.18 4.95
C ARG A 415 -9.74 -7.68 4.88
N LEU A 416 -9.02 -6.91 5.69
CA LEU A 416 -9.03 -5.45 5.65
C LEU A 416 -8.47 -4.91 4.34
N GLU A 417 -7.33 -5.43 3.87
CA GLU A 417 -6.74 -5.08 2.56
C GLU A 417 -7.74 -5.36 1.42
N GLU A 418 -8.38 -6.54 1.42
CA GLU A 418 -9.43 -6.88 0.44
C GLU A 418 -10.61 -5.89 0.44
N TYR A 419 -10.99 -5.37 1.61
CA TYR A 419 -12.09 -4.40 1.73
C TYR A 419 -11.68 -3.00 1.32
N GLN A 420 -10.47 -2.56 1.65
CA GLN A 420 -9.92 -1.28 1.17
C GLN A 420 -9.87 -1.25 -0.36
N ASP A 421 -9.39 -2.32 -1.00
CA ASP A 421 -9.36 -2.43 -2.46
C ASP A 421 -10.75 -2.37 -3.09
N LYS A 422 -11.74 -3.02 -2.46
CA LYS A 422 -13.13 -2.99 -2.94
C LYS A 422 -13.77 -1.62 -2.75
N ASP A 423 -13.49 -0.92 -1.66
CA ASP A 423 -13.98 0.44 -1.41
C ASP A 423 -13.40 1.41 -2.45
N LEU A 424 -12.10 1.32 -2.75
CA LEU A 424 -11.46 2.13 -3.79
C LEU A 424 -12.07 1.88 -5.18
N LYS A 425 -12.31 0.61 -5.55
CA LYS A 425 -12.98 0.26 -6.81
C LYS A 425 -14.41 0.79 -6.89
N GLU A 426 -15.15 0.71 -5.78
CA GLU A 426 -16.52 1.21 -5.71
C GLU A 426 -16.55 2.75 -5.84
N GLN A 427 -15.65 3.46 -5.16
CA GLN A 427 -15.50 4.92 -5.28
C GLN A 427 -15.16 5.34 -6.71
N ALA A 428 -14.16 4.70 -7.34
CA ALA A 428 -13.81 4.97 -8.73
C ALA A 428 -14.98 4.72 -9.69
N SER A 429 -15.80 3.70 -9.43
CA SER A 429 -17.01 3.44 -10.23
C SER A 429 -18.09 4.51 -10.08
N LYS A 430 -18.27 5.04 -8.86
CA LYS A 430 -19.20 6.14 -8.56
C LYS A 430 -18.75 7.45 -9.20
N GLU A 431 -17.46 7.75 -9.13
CA GLU A 431 -16.87 8.93 -9.77
C GLU A 431 -17.07 8.87 -11.30
N LYS A 432 -16.70 7.75 -11.94
CA LYS A 432 -16.92 7.54 -13.38
C LYS A 432 -18.40 7.65 -13.78
N ALA A 433 -19.31 7.12 -12.96
CA ALA A 433 -20.75 7.24 -13.22
C ALA A 433 -21.22 8.71 -13.10
N SER A 434 -20.70 9.46 -12.13
CA SER A 434 -21.01 10.88 -11.95
C SER A 434 -20.49 11.75 -13.10
N GLU A 435 -19.29 11.46 -13.61
CA GLU A 435 -18.72 12.11 -14.79
C GLU A 435 -19.55 11.84 -16.05
N ALA A 436 -19.96 10.58 -16.25
CA ALA A 436 -20.82 10.20 -17.36
C ALA A 436 -22.19 10.91 -17.29
N ALA A 437 -22.78 11.03 -16.09
CA ALA A 437 -24.03 11.76 -15.89
C ALA A 437 -23.88 13.28 -16.16
N ALA A 438 -22.75 13.87 -15.76
CA ALA A 438 -22.44 15.27 -16.03
C ALA A 438 -22.25 15.52 -17.54
N ALA A 439 -21.55 14.63 -18.23
CA ALA A 439 -21.39 14.68 -19.69
C ALA A 439 -22.75 14.58 -20.42
N ALA A 440 -23.60 13.61 -20.03
CA ALA A 440 -24.93 13.46 -20.61
C ALA A 440 -25.82 14.70 -20.39
N THR A 441 -25.72 15.33 -19.21
CA THR A 441 -26.44 16.57 -18.91
C THR A 441 -25.97 17.73 -19.79
N LYS A 442 -24.65 17.85 -19.99
CA LYS A 442 -24.07 18.87 -20.87
C LYS A 442 -24.52 18.70 -22.32
N ASP A 443 -24.51 17.47 -22.82
CA ASP A 443 -24.97 17.16 -24.18
C ASP A 443 -26.47 17.44 -24.37
N ALA A 444 -27.30 17.10 -23.38
CA ALA A 444 -28.72 17.42 -23.39
C ALA A 444 -28.98 18.93 -23.43
N LEU A 445 -28.21 19.71 -22.66
CA LEU A 445 -28.32 21.18 -22.68
C LEU A 445 -27.89 21.76 -24.03
N ALA A 446 -26.79 21.25 -24.61
CA ALA A 446 -26.31 21.68 -25.92
C ALA A 446 -27.33 21.40 -27.03
N LYS A 447 -27.97 20.22 -27.01
CA LYS A 447 -29.06 19.88 -27.95
C LYS A 447 -30.25 20.82 -27.79
N LYS A 448 -30.67 21.10 -26.55
CA LYS A 448 -31.77 22.03 -26.26
C LYS A 448 -31.49 23.44 -26.76
N ASP A 449 -30.27 23.93 -26.57
CA ASP A 449 -29.88 25.27 -27.05
C ASP A 449 -29.77 25.32 -28.57
N ALA A 450 -29.29 24.25 -29.22
CA ALA A 450 -29.30 24.12 -30.67
C ALA A 450 -30.74 24.12 -31.23
N ALA A 451 -31.66 23.38 -30.61
CA ALA A 451 -33.08 23.36 -31.00
C ALA A 451 -33.74 24.73 -30.84
N ARG A 452 -33.47 25.45 -29.73
CA ARG A 452 -33.95 26.83 -29.52
C ARG A 452 -33.42 27.79 -30.58
N LYS A 453 -32.13 27.69 -30.91
CA LYS A 453 -31.49 28.51 -31.96
C LYS A 453 -32.14 28.25 -33.32
N LEU A 454 -32.32 26.98 -33.70
CA LEU A 454 -32.97 26.60 -34.96
C LEU A 454 -34.42 27.06 -35.02
N ARG A 455 -35.17 26.90 -33.93
CA ARG A 455 -36.56 27.38 -33.83
C ARG A 455 -36.64 28.90 -34.01
N LYS A 456 -35.76 29.65 -33.35
CA LYS A 456 -35.68 31.11 -33.50
C LYS A 456 -35.36 31.49 -34.95
N GLU A 457 -34.39 30.83 -35.57
CA GLU A 457 -34.05 31.07 -36.98
C GLU A 457 -35.24 30.81 -37.91
N ARG A 458 -35.99 29.72 -37.70
CA ARG A 458 -37.20 29.40 -38.48
C ARG A 458 -38.31 30.45 -38.27
N LEU A 459 -38.54 30.91 -37.04
CA LEU A 459 -39.47 32.00 -36.74
C LEU A 459 -39.04 33.32 -37.44
N ASP A 460 -37.76 33.66 -37.32
CA ASP A 460 -37.18 34.88 -37.90
C ASP A 460 -37.25 34.85 -39.43
N LYS A 461 -37.19 33.68 -40.07
CA LYS A 461 -37.40 33.51 -41.53
C LYS A 461 -38.87 33.38 -41.94
N GLY A 462 -39.79 33.18 -40.98
CA GLY A 462 -41.20 32.94 -41.26
C GLY A 462 -41.48 31.54 -41.80
N LEU A 463 -40.60 30.59 -41.48
CA LEU A 463 -40.68 29.17 -41.84
C LEU A 463 -41.28 28.32 -40.72
N LEU A 464 -41.74 28.94 -39.64
CA LEU A 464 -42.42 28.23 -38.55
C LEU A 464 -43.83 28.79 -38.41
N ALA A 465 -44.81 27.94 -38.64
CA ALA A 465 -46.22 28.24 -38.47
C ALA A 465 -46.59 28.37 -36.97
N GLY A 466 -47.76 28.95 -36.69
CA GLY A 466 -48.31 29.08 -35.34
C GLY A 466 -48.56 27.75 -34.63
N ASN A 467 -48.87 26.72 -35.41
CA ASN A 467 -49.02 25.33 -34.95
C ASN A 467 -47.70 24.55 -34.90
N GLU A 468 -46.56 25.24 -34.97
CA GLU A 468 -45.19 24.70 -34.94
C GLU A 468 -44.78 23.85 -36.14
N THR A 469 -45.61 23.74 -37.17
CA THR A 469 -45.23 23.07 -38.41
C THR A 469 -44.18 23.89 -39.17
N VAL A 470 -43.23 23.20 -39.82
CA VAL A 470 -42.21 23.84 -40.64
C VAL A 470 -42.80 24.12 -42.03
N ILE A 471 -42.87 25.39 -42.40
CA ILE A 471 -43.29 25.84 -43.73
C ILE A 471 -42.07 25.71 -44.64
N ALA A 472 -42.20 24.93 -45.71
CA ALA A 472 -41.12 24.79 -46.70
C ALA A 472 -40.93 26.11 -47.47
N GLU A 473 -39.68 26.42 -47.82
CA GLU A 473 -39.33 27.51 -48.72
C GLU A 473 -39.28 26.97 -50.16
N LYS A 474 -39.89 27.68 -51.11
CA LYS A 474 -39.86 27.35 -52.54
C LYS A 474 -39.62 28.58 -53.38
N LYS A 475 -38.81 28.44 -54.43
CA LYS A 475 -38.71 29.49 -55.46
C LYS A 475 -39.89 29.40 -56.41
N VAL A 476 -40.34 30.53 -56.95
CA VAL A 476 -41.40 30.55 -57.97
C VAL A 476 -41.03 29.67 -59.17
N SER A 477 -39.74 29.58 -59.51
CA SER A 477 -39.22 28.70 -60.57
C SER A 477 -39.36 27.20 -60.31
N GLU A 478 -39.59 26.78 -59.07
CA GLU A 478 -39.70 25.37 -58.66
C GLU A 478 -41.16 24.88 -58.63
N LEU A 479 -42.12 25.75 -58.94
CA LEU A 479 -43.53 25.41 -59.06
C LEU A 479 -43.77 24.62 -60.37
N THR A 480 -44.48 23.51 -60.29
CA THR A 480 -44.59 22.52 -61.38
C THR A 480 -46.01 22.33 -61.92
N GLY A 481 -47.02 22.90 -61.27
CA GLY A 481 -48.40 22.79 -61.72
C GLY A 481 -48.64 23.49 -63.07
N PRO A 482 -49.59 23.02 -63.89
CA PRO A 482 -49.94 23.68 -65.16
C PRO A 482 -50.34 25.14 -64.93
N GLY A 483 -49.67 26.07 -65.63
CA GLY A 483 -49.87 27.52 -65.50
C GLY A 483 -49.59 28.09 -64.10
N GLU A 484 -49.03 27.30 -63.19
CA GLU A 484 -48.86 27.67 -61.78
C GLU A 484 -47.83 28.75 -61.60
N LYS A 485 -46.67 28.57 -62.24
CA LYS A 485 -45.56 29.53 -62.18
C LYS A 485 -45.97 30.88 -62.76
N GLU A 486 -46.58 30.88 -63.95
CA GLU A 486 -47.02 32.10 -64.63
C GLU A 486 -48.10 32.82 -63.83
N GLY A 487 -49.06 32.07 -63.29
CA GLY A 487 -50.13 32.62 -62.44
C GLY A 487 -49.58 33.22 -61.14
N VAL A 488 -48.68 32.51 -60.46
CA VAL A 488 -48.03 33.01 -59.23
C VAL A 488 -47.21 34.26 -59.54
N GLN A 489 -46.37 34.23 -60.58
CA GLN A 489 -45.54 35.38 -60.96
C GLN A 489 -46.39 36.61 -61.31
N ALA A 490 -47.43 36.45 -62.14
CA ALA A 490 -48.32 37.54 -62.51
C ALA A 490 -49.03 38.15 -61.27
N THR A 491 -49.40 37.31 -60.30
CA THR A 491 -50.00 37.76 -59.04
C THR A 491 -49.00 38.53 -58.19
N LEU A 492 -47.76 38.04 -58.08
CA LEU A 492 -46.67 38.73 -57.38
C LEU A 492 -46.35 40.10 -57.99
N ASP A 493 -46.27 40.17 -59.32
CA ASP A 493 -46.02 41.42 -60.06
C ASP A 493 -47.15 42.44 -59.82
N ALA A 494 -48.40 41.99 -59.82
CA ALA A 494 -49.55 42.84 -59.51
C ALA A 494 -49.54 43.36 -58.06
N ILE A 495 -49.24 42.49 -57.08
CA ILE A 495 -49.08 42.90 -55.67
C ILE A 495 -47.98 43.96 -55.55
N LYS A 496 -46.84 43.77 -56.22
CA LYS A 496 -45.71 44.72 -56.23
C LYS A 496 -46.06 46.04 -56.89
N ALA A 497 -46.84 46.02 -57.97
CA ALA A 497 -47.32 47.21 -58.68
C ALA A 497 -48.46 47.92 -57.95
N GLY A 498 -49.05 47.32 -56.90
CA GLY A 498 -50.25 47.84 -56.25
C GLY A 498 -51.49 47.77 -57.15
N THR A 499 -51.51 46.87 -58.12
CA THR A 499 -52.61 46.67 -59.06
C THR A 499 -53.36 45.36 -58.78
N VAL A 500 -54.48 45.17 -59.45
CA VAL A 500 -55.22 43.90 -59.44
C VAL A 500 -54.73 43.06 -60.62
N ALA A 501 -54.27 41.82 -60.37
CA ALA A 501 -53.90 40.93 -61.47
C ALA A 501 -55.12 40.71 -62.38
N VAL A 502 -54.85 40.55 -63.67
CA VAL A 502 -55.91 40.25 -64.65
C VAL A 502 -56.34 38.79 -64.46
N LEU A 503 -57.34 38.61 -63.60
CA LEU A 503 -58.04 37.34 -63.42
C LEU A 503 -59.18 37.25 -64.45
N THR A 504 -59.27 36.16 -65.20
CA THR A 504 -60.25 36.04 -66.32
C THR A 504 -61.68 35.82 -65.83
N HIS A 505 -61.89 35.38 -64.59
CA HIS A 505 -63.24 35.16 -64.02
C HIS A 505 -63.71 36.35 -63.16
N ASN A 506 -64.78 37.04 -63.55
CA ASN A 506 -65.26 38.24 -62.82
C ASN A 506 -66.02 37.98 -61.51
N ASN A 507 -66.54 36.77 -61.29
CA ASN A 507 -67.30 36.44 -60.07
C ASN A 507 -66.36 36.11 -58.90
N GLY A 508 -66.56 36.74 -57.74
CA GLY A 508 -65.91 36.32 -56.49
C GLY A 508 -64.44 36.71 -56.32
N LYS A 509 -63.90 37.65 -57.13
CA LYS A 509 -62.54 38.18 -56.97
C LYS A 509 -62.36 38.77 -55.57
N ARG A 510 -61.61 38.09 -54.70
CA ARG A 510 -61.07 38.66 -53.46
C ARG A 510 -59.62 39.07 -53.70
N TRP A 511 -59.40 40.37 -53.77
CA TRP A 511 -58.07 40.93 -53.91
C TRP A 511 -57.75 41.71 -52.65
N ALA A 512 -56.60 41.41 -52.01
CA ALA A 512 -56.23 42.00 -50.73
C ALA A 512 -57.30 41.82 -49.64
N TYR A 513 -57.92 40.63 -49.57
CA TYR A 513 -58.93 40.35 -48.56
C TYR A 513 -58.27 39.85 -47.26
N PRO A 514 -58.74 40.26 -46.06
CA PRO A 514 -58.16 39.80 -44.81
C PRO A 514 -58.21 38.27 -44.67
N HIS A 515 -57.06 37.66 -44.44
CA HIS A 515 -56.91 36.24 -44.08
C HIS A 515 -56.62 36.14 -42.58
N ASN A 516 -57.40 35.32 -41.87
CA ASN A 516 -57.39 35.29 -40.40
C ASN A 516 -56.45 34.24 -39.79
N ASN A 517 -55.67 33.50 -40.59
CA ASN A 517 -54.80 32.41 -40.15
C ASN A 517 -55.54 31.45 -39.17
N ARG A 518 -56.77 31.06 -39.53
CA ARG A 518 -57.69 30.41 -38.59
C ARG A 518 -57.17 29.08 -38.07
N ASP A 519 -56.33 28.40 -38.82
CA ASP A 519 -55.82 27.07 -38.46
C ASP A 519 -54.38 27.10 -37.95
N GLY A 520 -53.73 28.27 -38.01
CA GLY A 520 -52.39 28.49 -37.48
C GLY A 520 -51.29 27.97 -38.39
N ASP A 521 -51.58 27.73 -39.67
CA ASP A 521 -50.63 27.24 -40.68
C ASP A 521 -49.68 28.32 -41.23
N LEU A 522 -49.89 29.58 -40.83
CA LEU A 522 -48.97 30.68 -41.08
C LEU A 522 -48.30 31.13 -39.77
N PRO A 523 -47.17 31.86 -39.81
CA PRO A 523 -46.52 32.34 -38.60
C PRO A 523 -47.42 33.19 -37.69
N GLY A 524 -47.14 33.21 -36.39
CA GLY A 524 -47.99 33.88 -35.40
C GLY A 524 -49.08 32.96 -34.84
N SER A 525 -49.83 33.42 -33.86
CA SER A 525 -50.84 32.60 -33.17
C SER A 525 -51.99 32.20 -34.10
N ARG A 526 -52.62 31.04 -33.87
CA ARG A 526 -53.88 30.70 -34.53
C ARG A 526 -54.89 31.85 -34.40
N GLY A 527 -55.48 32.29 -35.50
CA GLY A 527 -56.38 33.45 -35.53
C GLY A 527 -55.67 34.80 -35.61
N SER A 528 -54.33 34.84 -35.67
CA SER A 528 -53.60 36.09 -35.86
C SER A 528 -53.92 36.64 -37.24
N GLY A 529 -54.62 37.78 -37.29
CA GLY A 529 -54.82 38.53 -38.53
C GLY A 529 -53.52 39.16 -39.03
N GLY A 530 -53.63 40.18 -39.89
CA GLY A 530 -52.46 40.83 -40.49
C GLY A 530 -51.95 40.13 -41.76
N TYR A 531 -52.75 39.23 -42.32
CA TYR A 531 -52.52 38.61 -43.62
C TYR A 531 -53.54 39.11 -44.64
N LEU A 532 -53.10 39.28 -45.87
CA LEU A 532 -53.94 39.60 -47.02
C LEU A 532 -53.87 38.47 -48.04
N GLU A 533 -55.02 38.08 -48.55
CA GLU A 533 -55.17 37.02 -49.54
C GLU A 533 -55.39 37.58 -50.95
N TYR A 534 -54.79 36.89 -51.91
CA TYR A 534 -54.83 37.17 -53.34
C TYR A 534 -55.10 35.87 -54.09
N TYR A 535 -56.16 35.87 -54.92
CA TYR A 535 -56.41 34.76 -55.85
C TYR A 535 -55.30 34.66 -56.89
N VAL A 536 -54.88 33.43 -57.18
CA VAL A 536 -53.94 33.10 -58.25
C VAL A 536 -54.70 32.37 -59.35
N GLU A 537 -54.59 32.85 -60.58
CA GLU A 537 -55.25 32.25 -61.74
C GLU A 537 -54.75 30.80 -61.94
N LYS A 538 -55.68 29.84 -61.96
CA LYS A 538 -55.34 28.42 -62.19
C LYS A 538 -55.39 28.05 -63.67
N ASP A 539 -56.43 28.50 -64.36
CA ASP A 539 -56.67 28.21 -65.76
C ASP A 539 -57.38 29.40 -66.41
N PRO A 540 -56.67 30.20 -67.23
CA PRO A 540 -57.26 31.36 -67.87
C PRO A 540 -58.36 31.00 -68.89
N ALA A 541 -58.44 29.74 -69.34
CA ALA A 541 -59.46 29.26 -70.28
C ALA A 541 -60.75 28.78 -69.59
N SER A 542 -60.74 28.57 -68.27
CA SER A 542 -61.95 28.32 -67.50
C SER A 542 -62.86 29.56 -67.52
N THR A 543 -64.14 29.43 -67.20
CA THR A 543 -65.07 30.58 -67.09
C THR A 543 -65.86 30.60 -65.78
N THR A 544 -65.64 29.62 -64.89
CA THR A 544 -66.52 29.36 -63.74
C THR A 544 -65.81 29.26 -62.39
N TYR A 545 -64.49 29.03 -62.35
CA TYR A 545 -63.80 28.70 -61.09
C TYR A 545 -62.36 29.25 -61.02
N HIS A 546 -62.06 29.99 -59.94
CA HIS A 546 -60.73 30.57 -59.65
C HIS A 546 -59.69 29.58 -59.14
N GLY A 547 -60.05 28.30 -58.94
CA GLY A 547 -59.11 27.30 -58.42
C GLY A 547 -58.87 27.39 -56.91
N ASP A 548 -57.93 26.57 -56.44
CA ASP A 548 -57.52 26.44 -55.03
C ASP A 548 -56.27 27.26 -54.70
N ARG A 549 -55.71 27.93 -55.71
CA ARG A 549 -54.42 28.61 -55.65
C ARG A 549 -54.56 30.01 -55.04
N ARG A 550 -53.79 30.30 -54.00
CA ARG A 550 -53.77 31.62 -53.35
C ARG A 550 -52.37 32.03 -52.97
N ILE A 551 -52.12 33.34 -52.94
CA ILE A 551 -51.01 33.94 -52.22
C ILE A 551 -51.58 34.64 -51.00
N VAL A 552 -50.99 34.39 -49.84
CA VAL A 552 -51.30 35.06 -48.58
C VAL A 552 -50.06 35.85 -48.14
N VAL A 553 -50.20 37.16 -48.02
CA VAL A 553 -49.10 38.09 -47.72
C VAL A 553 -49.23 38.58 -46.29
N HIS A 554 -48.17 38.43 -45.49
CA HIS A 554 -48.10 39.03 -44.17
C HIS A 554 -47.83 40.54 -44.30
N GLN A 555 -48.75 41.38 -43.85
CA GLN A 555 -48.72 42.82 -44.08
C GLN A 555 -47.48 43.49 -43.46
N ALA A 556 -47.06 43.06 -42.27
CA ALA A 556 -45.96 43.73 -41.56
C ALA A 556 -44.57 43.33 -42.09
N THR A 557 -44.38 42.07 -42.52
CA THR A 557 -43.07 41.58 -42.97
C THR A 557 -42.94 41.49 -44.49
N GLY A 558 -44.05 41.62 -45.22
CA GLY A 558 -44.11 41.44 -46.68
C GLY A 558 -43.88 40.01 -47.15
N ARG A 559 -43.78 39.02 -46.23
CA ARG A 559 -43.60 37.61 -46.58
C ARG A 559 -44.81 37.06 -47.30
N LYS A 560 -44.57 36.21 -48.31
CA LYS A 560 -45.58 35.72 -49.23
C LYS A 560 -45.66 34.21 -49.12
N TYR A 561 -46.84 33.71 -48.80
CA TYR A 561 -47.12 32.30 -48.61
C TYR A 561 -48.03 31.81 -49.71
N TYR A 562 -47.67 30.71 -50.36
CA TYR A 562 -48.43 30.15 -51.45
C TYR A 562 -49.12 28.86 -51.00
N THR A 563 -50.37 28.71 -51.42
CA THR A 563 -51.14 27.46 -51.27
C THR A 563 -51.67 27.06 -52.63
N TRP A 564 -51.59 25.77 -52.94
CA TRP A 564 -52.30 25.12 -54.06
C TRP A 564 -53.37 24.13 -53.56
N THR A 565 -53.49 23.96 -52.25
CA THR A 565 -54.33 22.95 -51.59
C THR A 565 -55.56 23.58 -50.92
N HIS A 566 -55.88 24.85 -51.22
CA HIS A 566 -56.90 25.61 -50.51
C HIS A 566 -56.68 25.60 -48.98
N TYR A 567 -55.52 26.09 -48.54
CA TYR A 567 -55.11 26.19 -47.14
C TYR A 567 -54.98 24.84 -46.41
N GLY A 568 -54.79 23.75 -47.16
CA GLY A 568 -54.66 22.40 -46.61
C GLY A 568 -55.90 21.51 -46.81
N GLU A 569 -57.04 22.07 -47.20
CA GLU A 569 -58.29 21.31 -47.40
C GLU A 569 -58.15 20.20 -48.46
N ASN A 570 -57.34 20.45 -49.49
CA ASN A 570 -57.12 19.56 -50.63
C ASN A 570 -55.73 18.87 -50.62
N GLY A 571 -55.01 18.90 -49.49
CA GLY A 571 -53.74 18.18 -49.34
C GLY A 571 -52.68 18.91 -48.52
N SER A 572 -51.50 18.29 -48.38
CA SER A 572 -50.36 18.84 -47.65
C SER A 572 -49.20 19.23 -48.59
N PRO A 573 -48.37 20.24 -48.24
CA PRO A 573 -48.55 21.15 -47.10
C PRO A 573 -49.66 22.19 -47.34
N PRO A 574 -50.20 22.83 -46.28
CA PRO A 574 -51.17 23.92 -46.41
C PRO A 574 -50.56 25.16 -47.06
N PHE A 575 -49.29 25.46 -46.76
CA PHE A 575 -48.56 26.59 -47.33
C PHE A 575 -47.10 26.26 -47.58
N VAL A 576 -46.50 27.00 -48.51
CA VAL A 576 -45.06 27.18 -48.67
C VAL A 576 -44.71 28.67 -48.66
N LEU A 577 -43.56 29.04 -48.12
CA LEU A 577 -43.02 30.39 -48.27
C LEU A 577 -42.47 30.50 -49.70
N ILE A 578 -42.93 31.48 -50.47
CA ILE A 578 -42.45 31.70 -51.84
C ILE A 578 -41.43 32.83 -51.90
N THR A 579 -40.33 32.58 -52.61
CA THR A 579 -39.29 33.57 -52.93
C THR A 579 -39.20 33.77 -54.44
N GLU A 580 -39.05 35.01 -54.86
CA GLU A 580 -38.84 35.40 -56.28
C GLU A 580 -37.49 34.93 -56.82
#